data_AF-A0A5M8I6R3-F1
#
_entry.id   AF-A0A5M8I6R3-F1
#
_cell.length_a   1.000
_cell.length_b   1.000
_cell.length_c   1.000
_cell.angle_alpha   90.00
_cell.angle_beta   90.00
_cell.angle_gamma   90.00
#
_symmetry.space_group_name_H-M   'P 1'
#
loop_
_entity.id
_entity.type
_entity.pdbx_description
1 polymer ?
#
loop_
_entity_poly.entity_id
_entity_poly.type
_entity_poly.pdbx_seq_one_letter_code
_entity_poly.pdbx_strand_id
1 'polypeptide(L)' 'MPLTTPKFQPGDKIMIRGEIAQVTEVRVMQRETPEEHIEYEAETVNGQAIRVREDAVKRHQQQLF' A
#
# COMPACT_ATOMS: atom_id res chain seq x y z
N MET A 1 1.43 -7.16 -19.94
CA MET A 1 0.78 -7.64 -18.69
C MET A 1 1.45 -6.87 -17.56
N PRO A 2 0.74 -6.12 -16.71
CA PRO A 2 1.39 -5.55 -15.52
C PRO A 2 1.90 -6.72 -14.68
N LEU A 3 3.20 -6.79 -14.42
CA LEU A 3 3.82 -7.93 -13.74
C LEU A 3 3.58 -7.89 -12.23
N THR A 4 3.35 -6.71 -11.67
CA THR A 4 3.16 -6.48 -10.24
C THR A 4 1.70 -6.17 -9.98
N THR A 5 1.06 -7.09 -9.27
CA THR A 5 -0.33 -6.92 -8.83
C THR A 5 -0.31 -6.14 -7.52
N PRO A 6 -1.09 -5.06 -7.37
CA PRO A 6 -1.16 -4.35 -6.10
C PRO A 6 -1.68 -5.28 -5.01
N LYS A 7 -0.87 -5.40 -3.95
CA LYS A 7 -1.17 -6.15 -2.73
C LYS A 7 -2.29 -5.56 -1.90
N PHE A 8 -2.57 -4.26 -2.07
CA PHE A 8 -3.64 -3.54 -1.38
C PHE A 8 -4.50 -2.77 -2.38
N GLN A 9 -5.78 -2.62 -2.08
CA GLN A 9 -6.74 -1.89 -2.90
C GLN A 9 -7.25 -0.64 -2.18
N PRO A 10 -7.75 0.37 -2.90
CA PRO A 10 -8.45 1.49 -2.29
C PRO A 10 -9.59 0.98 -1.40
N GLY A 11 -9.63 1.41 -0.15
CA GLY A 11 -10.57 0.98 0.88
C GLY A 11 -10.00 -0.03 1.88
N ASP A 12 -8.89 -0.72 1.55
CA ASP A 12 -8.23 -1.63 2.49
C ASP A 12 -7.66 -0.87 3.70
N LYS A 13 -7.79 -1.45 4.89
CA LYS A 13 -7.17 -0.91 6.10
C LYS A 13 -5.82 -1.58 6.31
N ILE A 14 -4.75 -0.80 6.20
CA ILE A 14 -3.38 -1.23 6.43
C ILE A 14 -2.83 -0.60 7.70
N MET A 15 -1.94 -1.33 8.38
CA MET A 15 -1.25 -0.80 9.55
C MET A 15 0.13 -0.32 9.16
N ILE A 16 0.38 0.97 9.30
CA ILE A 16 1.66 1.60 8.96
C ILE A 16 2.28 2.13 10.25
N ARG A 17 3.46 1.60 10.62
CA ARG A 17 4.23 2.02 11.80
C ARG A 17 3.42 2.00 13.12
N GLY A 18 2.44 1.10 13.24
CA GLY A 18 1.58 0.96 14.43
C GLY A 18 0.29 1.79 14.37
N GLU A 19 0.05 2.51 13.29
CA GLU A 19 -1.17 3.29 13.08
C GLU A 19 -2.03 2.67 11.99
N ILE A 20 -3.36 2.69 12.16
CA ILE A 20 -4.30 2.18 11.15
C ILE A 20 -4.56 3.29 10.12
N ALA A 21 -4.23 3.00 8.87
CA ALA A 21 -4.51 3.85 7.72
C ALA A 21 -5.38 3.10 6.72
N GLN A 22 -6.24 3.83 6.02
CA GLN A 22 -7.06 3.30 4.94
C GLN A 22 -6.42 3.69 3.62
N VAL A 23 -6.15 2.71 2.75
CA VAL A 23 -5.64 2.96 1.40
C VAL A 23 -6.68 3.78 0.65
N THR A 24 -6.28 4.95 0.15
CA THR A 24 -7.14 5.85 -0.63
C THR A 24 -6.82 5.75 -2.11
N GLU A 25 -5.55 5.57 -2.46
CA GLU A 25 -5.10 5.50 -3.85
C GLU A 25 -3.96 4.49 -4.02
N VAL A 26 -3.93 3.82 -5.17
CA VAL A 26 -2.88 2.87 -5.53
C VAL A 26 -2.28 3.28 -6.86
N ARG A 27 -0.97 3.54 -6.87
CA ARG A 27 -0.22 3.94 -8.05
C ARG A 27 0.79 2.87 -8.41
N VAL A 28 0.59 2.28 -9.59
CA VAL A 28 1.57 1.36 -10.18
C VAL A 28 2.51 2.19 -11.05
N MET A 29 3.74 2.41 -10.56
CA MET A 29 4.77 3.12 -11.31
C MET A 29 5.56 2.12 -12.16
N GLN A 30 5.26 2.10 -13.45
CA GLN A 30 6.12 1.45 -14.45
C GLN A 30 7.15 2.48 -14.92
N ARG A 31 8.40 2.37 -14.46
CA ARG A 31 9.52 3.11 -15.06
C ARG A 31 10.04 2.35 -16.28
N GLU A 32 10.72 3.06 -17.18
CA GLU A 32 11.48 2.49 -18.32
C GLU A 32 12.63 1.55 -17.90
N THR A 33 12.91 1.46 -16.60
CA THR A 33 13.82 0.48 -15.98
C THR A 33 13.08 -0.78 -15.56
N PRO A 34 13.72 -1.97 -15.51
CA PRO A 34 13.08 -3.25 -15.19
C PRO A 34 12.51 -3.38 -13.75
N GLU A 35 12.52 -2.30 -12.98
CA GLU A 35 12.02 -2.23 -11.62
C GLU A 35 10.65 -1.55 -11.60
N GLU A 36 9.59 -2.36 -11.72
CA GLU A 36 8.23 -1.96 -11.41
C GLU A 36 8.07 -1.88 -9.89
N HIS A 37 7.51 -0.78 -9.37
CA HIS A 37 7.17 -0.67 -7.96
C HIS A 37 5.79 -0.07 -7.77
N ILE A 38 5.14 -0.47 -6.69
CA ILE A 38 3.79 -0.02 -6.34
C ILE A 38 3.87 0.93 -5.15
N GLU A 39 3.24 2.10 -5.30
CA GLU A 39 3.05 3.09 -4.25
C GLU A 39 1.59 3.09 -3.81
N TYR A 40 1.38 2.96 -2.51
CA TYR A 40 0.09 3.06 -1.87
C TYR A 40 0.00 4.40 -1.15
N GLU A 41 -1.02 5.18 -1.46
CA GLU A 41 -1.40 6.33 -0.66
C GLU A 41 -2.50 5.86 0.31
N ALA A 42 -2.26 6.03 1.60
CA ALA A 42 -3.18 5.66 2.65
C ALA A 42 -3.39 6.84 3.59
N GLU A 43 -4.63 7.08 3.99
CA GLU A 43 -4.99 8.13 4.92
C GLU A 43 -5.27 7.53 6.30
N THR A 44 -4.61 8.04 7.32
CA THR A 44 -4.86 7.65 8.71
C THR A 44 -6.21 8.17 9.17
N VAL A 45 -6.74 7.56 10.23
CA VAL A 45 -7.94 8.07 10.92
C VAL A 45 -7.76 9.49 11.47
N ASN A 46 -6.53 9.97 11.59
CA ASN A 46 -6.18 11.33 11.99
C ASN A 46 -6.13 12.32 10.80
N GLY A 47 -6.41 11.86 9.57
CA GLY A 47 -6.34 12.68 8.35
C GLY A 47 -4.91 12.92 7.85
N GLN A 48 -3.90 12.18 8.34
CA GLN A 48 -2.57 12.21 7.74
C GLN A 48 -2.52 11.29 6.53
N ALA A 49 -2.21 11.86 5.36
CA ALA A 49 -1.86 11.10 4.17
C ALA A 49 -0.45 10.51 4.31
N ILE A 50 -0.36 9.19 4.24
CA ILE A 50 0.87 8.41 4.28
C ILE A 50 1.06 7.74 2.93
N ARG A 51 2.18 8.04 2.29
CA ARG A 51 2.63 7.33 1.08
C ARG A 51 3.59 6.23 1.50
N VAL A 52 3.25 4.99 1.16
CA VAL A 52 4.08 3.83 1.43
C VAL A 52 4.33 3.05 0.14
N ARG A 53 5.60 2.72 -0.10
CA ARG A 53 5.97 1.75 -1.13
C ARG A 53 5.61 0.36 -0.66
N GLU A 54 5.21 -0.51 -1.58
CA GLU A 54 4.89 -1.91 -1.30
C GLU A 54 5.94 -2.61 -0.45
N ASP A 55 7.21 -2.37 -0.74
CA ASP A 55 8.36 -2.95 -0.04
C ASP A 55 8.36 -2.62 1.47
N ALA A 56 7.84 -1.45 1.85
CA ALA A 56 7.78 -1.00 3.24
C ALA A 56 6.50 -1.47 3.98
N VAL A 57 5.49 -1.99 3.28
CA VAL A 57 4.23 -2.39 3.91
C VAL A 57 4.34 -3.83 4.44
N LYS A 58 4.61 -3.94 5.74
CA LYS A 58 4.49 -5.23 6.44
C LYS A 58 3.02 -5.59 6.59
N ARG A 59 2.60 -6.67 5.92
CA ARG A 59 1.25 -7.24 6.03
C ARG A 59 1.01 -7.69 7.47
N HIS A 60 0.21 -6.96 8.24
CA HIS A 60 -0.40 -7.49 9.47
C HIS A 60 -1.65 -8.29 9.08
N GLN A 61 -1.48 -9.30 8.23
CA GLN A 61 -2.52 -10.32 8.06
C GLN A 61 -2.40 -11.21 9.29
N GLN A 62 -3.13 -10.84 10.35
CA GLN A 62 -3.50 -11.82 11.35
C GLN A 62 -4.15 -12.96 10.57
N GLN A 63 -3.51 -14.13 10.65
CA GLN A 63 -4.18 -15.41 10.45
C GLN A 63 -5.31 -15.47 11.48
N LEU A 64 -6.49 -14.95 11.13
CA LEU A 64 -7.71 -15.37 11.78
C LEU A 64 -8.09 -16.67 11.10
N PHE A 65 -7.89 -17.73 11.88
CA PHE A 65 -8.13 -19.15 11.62
C PHE A 65 -9.49 -19.43 11.00
#